data_AF-A0A2J0LLQ7-F1
#
_entry.id   AF-A0A2J0LLQ7-F1
#
_cell.length_a   1.000
_cell.length_b   1.000
_cell.length_c   1.000
_cell.angle_alpha   90.00
_cell.angle_beta   90.00
_cell.angle_gamma   90.00
#
_symmetry.space_group_name_H-M   'P 1'
#
loop_
_entity.id
_entity.type
_entity.pdbx_description
1 polymer ?
#
loop_
_entity_poly.entity_id
_entity_poly.type
_entity_poly.pdbx_seq_one_letter_code
_entity_poly.pdbx_strand_id
1 'polypeptide(L)'
;EAVVMPFFEPDDLPSVGRFHFFDPYPNIPNRELEKPDSAFEKFGNMEYALRLYRYIGDFDVSAYAYKGFFRSPGMKADNFNSPSVISLFYPELAVYGLSAQRSALGGVVSTEYGYYDSLDDKSGNDPGINNSQSRFLIGYQKAFPDDFTVGIQYYGELMHQYSQYEDNLPSASAKRKELHQYITLRLTKLFKYQTVKLSLFTFYSPDEEDFLIIPEASYNFTDNLLGIIGMNIFAGAEDDTTFGQHKKDSNIYVTVRYSF
;
A
#
# COMPACT_ATOMS: atom_id res chain seq x y z
N GLU A 1 -19.06 7.19 12.22
CA GLU A 1 -19.34 5.83 11.69
C GLU A 1 -18.57 4.82 12.52
N ALA A 2 -19.17 3.65 12.78
CA ALA A 2 -18.50 2.56 13.48
C ALA A 2 -18.81 1.25 12.77
N VAL A 3 -17.82 0.37 12.67
CA VAL A 3 -17.92 -0.94 12.01
C VAL A 3 -17.31 -1.99 12.93
N VAL A 4 -17.98 -3.15 13.01
CA VAL A 4 -17.49 -4.34 13.69
C VAL A 4 -17.39 -5.44 12.65
N MET A 5 -16.22 -6.07 12.54
CA MET A 5 -15.95 -7.12 11.56
C MET A 5 -15.69 -8.43 12.31
N PRO A 6 -16.61 -9.41 12.24
CA PRO A 6 -16.47 -10.68 12.96
C PRO A 6 -15.58 -11.69 12.25
N PHE A 7 -15.23 -11.44 10.98
CA PHE A 7 -14.38 -12.32 10.18
C PHE A 7 -13.21 -11.51 9.62
N PHE A 8 -12.00 -12.04 9.83
CA PHE A 8 -10.78 -11.46 9.28
C PHE A 8 -10.61 -11.88 7.83
N GLU A 9 -10.39 -10.89 6.96
CA GLU A 9 -9.99 -11.10 5.56
C GLU A 9 -8.54 -10.61 5.37
N PRO A 10 -7.60 -11.47 4.92
CA PRO A 10 -6.24 -11.07 4.60
C PRO A 10 -6.13 -10.39 3.23
N ASP A 11 -4.98 -9.74 2.97
CA ASP A 11 -4.68 -9.24 1.63
C ASP A 11 -4.40 -10.38 0.63
N ASP A 12 -4.81 -10.19 -0.62
CA ASP A 12 -4.46 -11.07 -1.74
C ASP A 12 -3.01 -10.81 -2.18
N LEU A 13 -2.09 -11.66 -1.73
CA LEU A 13 -0.67 -11.57 -2.10
C LEU A 13 -0.38 -12.20 -3.48
N PRO A 14 0.59 -11.67 -4.25
CA PRO A 14 1.01 -12.28 -5.50
C PRO A 14 1.46 -13.74 -5.31
N SER A 15 0.94 -14.64 -6.15
CA SER A 15 1.35 -16.04 -6.13
C SER A 15 2.74 -16.22 -6.75
N VAL A 16 3.65 -16.88 -6.02
CA VAL A 16 4.96 -17.30 -6.54
C VAL A 16 4.77 -18.15 -7.81
N GLY A 17 5.45 -17.78 -8.90
CA GLY A 17 5.42 -18.49 -10.18
C GLY A 17 4.66 -17.78 -11.31
N ARG A 18 3.70 -16.91 -11.00
CA ARG A 18 3.06 -16.02 -12.01
C ARG A 18 3.76 -14.66 -12.11
N PHE A 19 4.22 -14.16 -10.98
CA PHE A 19 4.97 -12.92 -10.87
C PHE A 19 6.31 -13.19 -10.20
N HIS A 20 7.31 -12.36 -10.49
CA HIS A 20 8.56 -12.36 -9.75
C HIS A 20 8.31 -11.72 -8.39
N PHE A 21 8.53 -12.48 -7.32
CA PHE A 21 8.39 -12.00 -5.95
C PHE A 21 9.58 -12.48 -5.14
N PHE A 22 10.21 -11.58 -4.40
CA PHE A 22 11.36 -11.92 -3.56
C PHE A 22 10.92 -12.84 -2.41
N ASP A 23 11.60 -13.96 -2.25
CA ASP A 23 11.39 -14.90 -1.15
C ASP A 23 12.72 -15.09 -0.40
N PRO A 24 12.84 -14.67 0.88
CA PRO A 24 14.07 -14.83 1.64
C PRO A 24 14.37 -16.29 2.01
N TYR A 25 13.39 -17.20 1.93
CA TYR A 25 13.53 -18.61 2.33
C TYR A 25 12.97 -19.58 1.29
N PRO A 26 13.46 -19.55 0.03
CA PRO A 26 12.87 -20.31 -1.08
C PRO A 26 13.00 -21.83 -0.93
N ASN A 27 13.89 -22.30 -0.05
CA ASN A 27 14.19 -23.72 0.16
C ASN A 27 13.31 -24.39 1.22
N ILE A 28 12.35 -23.66 1.82
CA ILE A 28 11.44 -24.20 2.85
C ILE A 28 10.06 -24.42 2.21
N PRO A 29 9.74 -25.66 1.78
CA PRO A 29 8.54 -25.94 1.01
C PRO A 29 7.26 -26.00 1.87
N ASN A 30 7.38 -26.32 3.16
CA ASN A 30 6.26 -26.42 4.08
C ASN A 30 6.12 -25.10 4.85
N ARG A 31 5.14 -24.29 4.47
CA ARG A 31 4.73 -23.09 5.20
C ARG A 31 3.31 -23.28 5.68
N GLU A 32 3.11 -23.27 6.98
CA GLU A 32 1.76 -23.31 7.57
C GLU A 32 1.24 -21.88 7.69
N LEU A 33 -0.02 -21.64 7.32
CA LEU A 33 -0.66 -20.34 7.48
C LEU A 33 -1.70 -20.42 8.60
N GLU A 34 -1.43 -19.72 9.68
CA GLU A 34 -2.33 -19.55 10.82
C GLU A 34 -3.12 -18.24 10.65
N LYS A 35 -4.40 -18.33 10.30
CA LYS A 35 -5.30 -17.17 10.32
C LYS A 35 -5.76 -16.91 11.76
N PRO A 36 -6.08 -15.66 12.15
CA PRO A 36 -6.74 -15.41 13.43
C PRO A 36 -8.01 -16.25 13.52
N ASP A 37 -8.22 -16.93 14.65
CA ASP A 37 -9.43 -17.72 14.88
C ASP A 37 -10.67 -16.83 14.67
N SER A 38 -11.74 -17.41 14.15
CA SER A 38 -12.97 -16.66 13.90
C SER A 38 -13.54 -16.09 15.22
N ALA A 39 -14.30 -15.00 15.13
CA ALA A 39 -14.95 -14.43 16.32
C ALA A 39 -15.92 -15.40 17.04
N PHE A 40 -16.34 -16.47 16.37
CA PHE A 40 -17.15 -17.56 16.94
C PHE A 40 -16.34 -18.54 17.81
N GLU A 41 -15.03 -18.63 17.59
CA GLU A 41 -14.10 -19.47 18.35
C GLU A 41 -13.42 -18.68 19.48
N LYS A 42 -13.10 -17.40 19.23
CA LYS A 42 -12.53 -16.49 20.22
C LYS A 42 -13.09 -15.08 20.03
N PHE A 43 -14.01 -14.68 20.91
CA PHE A 43 -14.67 -13.36 20.87
C PHE A 43 -13.70 -12.16 20.88
N GLY A 44 -12.46 -12.38 21.32
CA GLY A 44 -11.38 -11.39 21.31
C GLY A 44 -10.81 -11.05 19.92
N ASN A 45 -11.11 -11.85 18.88
CA ASN A 45 -10.54 -11.69 17.53
C ASN A 45 -11.45 -10.89 16.58
N MET A 46 -12.44 -10.16 17.10
CA MET A 46 -13.23 -9.22 16.30
C MET A 46 -12.41 -7.97 15.99
N GLU A 47 -12.59 -7.43 14.80
CA GLU A 47 -11.97 -6.16 14.42
C GLU A 47 -12.98 -5.01 14.57
N TYR A 48 -12.48 -3.87 15.01
CA TYR A 48 -13.28 -2.68 15.29
C TYR A 48 -12.70 -1.50 14.54
N ALA A 49 -13.55 -0.72 13.88
CA ALA A 49 -13.17 0.54 13.26
C ALA A 49 -14.14 1.65 13.65
N LEU A 50 -13.59 2.81 13.99
CA LEU A 50 -14.32 4.03 14.31
C LEU A 50 -13.79 5.15 13.42
N ARG A 51 -14.71 5.89 12.81
CA ARG A 51 -14.43 7.13 12.09
C ARG A 51 -15.30 8.25 12.65
N LEU A 52 -14.66 9.33 13.08
CA LEU A 52 -15.31 10.58 13.44
C LEU A 52 -14.94 11.63 12.41
N TYR A 53 -15.90 12.34 11.84
CA TYR A 53 -15.64 13.35 10.83
C TYR A 53 -16.48 14.59 11.06
N ARG A 54 -15.94 15.74 10.68
CA ARG A 54 -16.62 17.02 10.80
C ARG A 54 -16.00 18.06 9.88
N TYR A 55 -16.81 19.02 9.45
CA TYR A 55 -16.29 20.27 8.90
C TYR A 55 -15.85 21.23 10.01
N ILE A 56 -14.59 21.68 9.95
CA ILE A 56 -14.06 22.73 10.83
C ILE A 56 -13.63 23.90 9.94
N GLY A 57 -14.48 24.94 9.87
CA GLY A 57 -14.34 25.99 8.85
C GLY A 57 -14.48 25.37 7.46
N ASP A 58 -13.50 25.62 6.59
CA ASP A 58 -13.46 25.10 5.21
C ASP A 58 -12.66 23.78 5.08
N PHE A 59 -12.33 23.15 6.20
CA PHE A 59 -11.64 21.86 6.24
C PHE A 59 -12.62 20.72 6.49
N ASP A 60 -12.55 19.69 5.68
CA ASP A 60 -13.09 18.37 6.01
C ASP A 60 -12.04 17.62 6.82
N VAL A 61 -12.33 17.32 8.09
CA VAL A 61 -11.41 16.60 8.96
C VAL A 61 -12.02 15.29 9.43
N SER A 62 -11.19 14.26 9.53
CA SER A 62 -11.57 12.96 10.05
C SER A 62 -10.52 12.43 11.03
N ALA A 63 -10.98 11.70 12.04
CA ALA A 63 -10.16 10.91 12.94
C ALA A 63 -10.59 9.45 12.86
N TYR A 64 -9.61 8.55 12.91
CA TYR A 64 -9.79 7.12 12.73
C TYR A 64 -9.18 6.37 13.92
N ALA A 65 -9.85 5.33 14.36
CA ALA A 65 -9.29 4.35 15.27
C ALA A 65 -9.68 2.95 14.77
N TYR A 66 -8.71 2.05 14.72
CA TYR A 66 -8.89 0.67 14.32
C TYR A 66 -8.15 -0.24 15.29
N LYS A 67 -8.75 -1.40 15.59
CA LYS A 67 -8.10 -2.50 16.32
C LYS A 67 -8.46 -3.81 15.64
N GLY A 68 -7.46 -4.61 15.31
CA GLY A 68 -7.61 -5.88 14.63
C GLY A 68 -6.22 -6.48 14.38
N PHE A 69 -5.90 -6.75 13.12
CA PHE A 69 -4.69 -7.45 12.73
C PHE A 69 -4.05 -6.80 11.51
N PHE A 70 -2.75 -7.02 11.31
CA PHE A 70 -2.14 -6.74 10.02
C PHE A 70 -2.84 -7.56 8.92
N ARG A 71 -2.98 -6.98 7.72
CA ARG A 71 -3.57 -7.65 6.57
C ARG A 71 -2.57 -8.47 5.77
N SER A 72 -1.28 -8.14 5.91
CA SER A 72 -0.16 -8.96 5.47
C SER A 72 0.31 -9.86 6.62
N PRO A 73 0.72 -11.10 6.33
CA PRO A 73 1.19 -12.02 7.36
C PRO A 73 2.58 -11.60 7.88
N GLY A 74 2.76 -11.71 9.19
CA GLY A 74 4.07 -11.88 9.80
C GLY A 74 4.56 -13.32 9.68
N MET A 75 5.79 -13.55 10.11
CA MET A 75 6.47 -14.84 10.06
C MET A 75 6.85 -15.29 11.47
N LYS A 76 6.72 -16.59 11.75
CA LYS A 76 7.35 -17.26 12.89
C LYS A 76 8.32 -18.29 12.33
N ALA A 77 9.51 -18.32 12.90
CA ALA A 77 10.53 -19.29 12.58
C ALA A 77 11.15 -19.81 13.88
N ASP A 78 11.62 -21.05 13.86
CA ASP A 78 12.46 -21.59 14.93
C ASP A 78 13.80 -20.86 15.03
N ASN A 79 14.39 -20.51 13.89
CA ASN A 79 15.56 -19.65 13.78
C ASN A 79 15.58 -18.93 12.42
N PHE A 80 15.42 -17.61 12.39
CA PHE A 80 15.39 -16.85 11.13
C PHE A 80 16.71 -16.90 10.33
N ASN A 81 17.85 -17.24 10.92
CA ASN A 81 19.12 -17.37 10.17
C ASN A 81 19.27 -18.75 9.52
N SER A 82 18.60 -19.77 10.04
CA SER A 82 18.58 -21.12 9.46
C SER A 82 17.27 -21.83 9.81
N PRO A 83 16.15 -21.40 9.21
CA PRO A 83 14.85 -21.90 9.63
C PRO A 83 14.66 -23.34 9.14
N SER A 84 14.14 -24.20 10.02
CA SER A 84 13.68 -25.54 9.64
C SER A 84 12.18 -25.57 9.38
N VAL A 85 11.44 -24.67 10.03
CA VAL A 85 9.99 -24.50 9.90
C VAL A 85 9.67 -23.01 9.86
N ILE A 86 8.79 -22.61 8.93
CA ILE A 86 8.21 -21.27 8.88
C ILE A 86 6.69 -21.41 8.98
N SER A 87 6.08 -20.69 9.92
CA SER A 87 4.64 -20.44 9.91
C SER A 87 4.35 -18.97 9.67
N LEU A 88 3.28 -18.69 8.95
CA LEU A 88 2.76 -17.37 8.67
C LEU A 88 1.57 -17.12 9.57
N PHE A 89 1.47 -15.92 10.14
CA PHE A 89 0.36 -15.54 11.00
C PHE A 89 0.05 -14.05 10.85
N TYR A 90 -1.05 -13.56 11.42
CA TYR A 90 -1.43 -12.15 11.32
C TYR A 90 -1.33 -11.49 12.70
N PRO A 91 -0.28 -10.66 12.96
CA PRO A 91 -0.09 -10.03 14.25
C PRO A 91 -1.20 -9.02 14.60
N GLU A 92 -1.46 -8.83 15.89
CA GLU A 92 -2.41 -7.82 16.38
C GLU A 92 -1.91 -6.39 16.08
N LEU A 93 -2.84 -5.54 15.67
CA LEU A 93 -2.59 -4.17 15.24
C LEU A 93 -3.64 -3.21 15.81
N ALA A 94 -3.20 -2.05 16.27
CA ALA A 94 -4.05 -0.88 16.42
C ALA A 94 -3.58 0.25 15.49
N VAL A 95 -4.52 0.97 14.89
CA VAL A 95 -4.21 2.13 14.03
C VAL A 95 -4.97 3.35 14.53
N TYR A 96 -4.26 4.46 14.66
CA TYR A 96 -4.85 5.77 15.00
C TYR A 96 -4.51 6.76 13.88
N GLY A 97 -5.54 7.32 13.26
CA GLY A 97 -5.37 8.15 12.08
C GLY A 97 -6.04 9.51 12.19
N LEU A 98 -5.54 10.46 11.41
CA LEU A 98 -6.12 11.77 11.19
C LEU A 98 -6.03 12.09 9.71
N SER A 99 -7.08 12.68 9.14
CA SER A 99 -7.02 13.27 7.80
C SER A 99 -7.66 14.65 7.78
N ALA A 100 -7.17 15.49 6.88
CA ALA A 100 -7.73 16.79 6.59
C ALA A 100 -7.66 17.09 5.09
N GLN A 101 -8.73 17.66 4.55
CA GLN A 101 -8.80 18.06 3.16
C GLN A 101 -9.44 19.44 3.03
N ARG A 102 -8.95 20.24 2.09
CA ARG A 102 -9.58 21.52 1.74
C ARG A 102 -9.32 21.93 0.30
N SER A 103 -10.12 22.88 -0.18
CA SER A 103 -9.81 23.64 -1.39
C SER A 103 -8.78 24.73 -1.10
N ALA A 104 -7.69 24.80 -1.86
CA ALA A 104 -6.66 25.83 -1.74
C ALA A 104 -5.89 26.00 -3.07
N LEU A 105 -5.42 27.23 -3.36
CA LEU A 105 -4.60 27.57 -4.55
C LEU A 105 -5.25 27.18 -5.91
N GLY A 106 -6.58 27.10 -5.95
CA GLY A 106 -7.35 26.67 -7.12
C GLY A 106 -7.32 25.16 -7.35
N GLY A 107 -6.92 24.38 -6.34
CA GLY A 107 -6.99 22.92 -6.32
C GLY A 107 -7.48 22.41 -4.97
N VAL A 108 -7.20 21.15 -4.71
CA VAL A 108 -7.56 20.43 -3.49
C VAL A 108 -6.26 19.94 -2.84
N VAL A 109 -6.07 20.29 -1.57
CA VAL A 109 -4.97 19.79 -0.73
C VAL A 109 -5.55 18.76 0.23
N SER A 110 -4.89 17.61 0.35
CA SER A 110 -5.20 16.58 1.35
C SER A 110 -3.95 16.27 2.17
N THR A 111 -4.16 15.92 3.44
CA THR A 111 -3.12 15.38 4.29
C THR A 111 -3.69 14.30 5.18
N GLU A 112 -2.91 13.24 5.39
CA GLU A 112 -3.26 12.12 6.24
C GLU A 112 -2.06 11.72 7.09
N TYR A 113 -2.34 11.27 8.31
CA TYR A 113 -1.36 10.71 9.22
C TYR A 113 -1.98 9.48 9.88
N GLY A 114 -1.21 8.41 10.03
CA GLY A 114 -1.60 7.18 10.70
C GLY A 114 -0.46 6.64 11.55
N TYR A 115 -0.73 6.33 12.81
CA TYR A 115 0.17 5.59 13.68
C TYR A 115 -0.31 4.14 13.77
N TYR A 116 0.52 3.23 13.28
CA TYR A 116 0.33 1.79 13.36
C TYR A 116 1.09 1.30 14.59
N ASP A 117 0.35 0.88 15.62
CA ASP A 117 0.85 0.30 16.86
C ASP A 117 0.86 -1.23 16.72
N SER A 118 2.04 -1.80 16.50
CA SER A 118 2.23 -3.24 16.42
C SER A 118 2.06 -3.84 17.82
N LEU A 119 0.91 -4.44 18.10
CA LEU A 119 0.55 -4.83 19.46
C LEU A 119 1.30 -6.07 19.95
N ASP A 120 1.63 -6.97 19.02
CA ASP A 120 2.38 -8.20 19.30
C ASP A 120 3.90 -7.98 19.31
N ASP A 121 4.42 -6.87 18.77
CA ASP A 121 5.83 -6.47 18.89
C ASP A 121 6.02 -4.96 19.11
N LYS A 122 5.72 -4.53 20.34
CA LYS A 122 5.92 -3.12 20.73
C LYS A 122 7.38 -2.72 20.92
N SER A 123 8.25 -3.70 21.18
CA SER A 123 9.69 -3.47 21.36
C SER A 123 10.45 -3.38 20.03
N GLY A 124 9.87 -3.91 18.95
CA GLY A 124 10.49 -3.93 17.62
C GLY A 124 11.65 -4.93 17.53
N ASN A 125 11.61 -5.99 18.34
CA ASN A 125 12.70 -6.98 18.44
C ASN A 125 12.35 -8.34 17.82
N ASP A 126 11.12 -8.54 17.35
CA ASP A 126 10.73 -9.73 16.61
C ASP A 126 10.87 -9.48 15.10
N PRO A 127 11.89 -10.04 14.42
CA PRO A 127 12.10 -9.81 12.99
C PRO A 127 10.97 -10.40 12.11
N GLY A 128 10.11 -11.25 12.68
CA GLY A 128 8.95 -11.82 12.02
C GLY A 128 7.73 -10.90 11.99
N ILE A 129 7.73 -9.81 12.77
CA ILE A 129 6.62 -8.88 12.91
C ILE A 129 7.06 -7.50 12.41
N ASN A 130 6.14 -6.76 11.80
CA ASN A 130 6.44 -5.37 11.46
C ASN A 130 6.43 -4.51 12.73
N ASN A 131 7.50 -3.74 12.93
CA ASN A 131 7.54 -2.72 13.97
C ASN A 131 6.39 -1.72 13.83
N SER A 132 6.11 -1.02 14.92
CA SER A 132 5.23 0.15 14.87
C SER A 132 5.74 1.16 13.85
N GLN A 133 4.84 1.87 13.18
CA GLN A 133 5.21 2.81 12.11
C GLN A 133 4.30 4.04 12.07
N SER A 134 4.88 5.18 11.72
CA SER A 134 4.14 6.39 11.38
C SER A 134 4.04 6.51 9.87
N ARG A 135 2.82 6.54 9.35
CA ARG A 135 2.53 6.75 7.93
C ARG A 135 1.95 8.13 7.74
N PHE A 136 2.35 8.80 6.67
CA PHE A 136 1.81 10.12 6.33
C PHE A 136 1.70 10.29 4.83
N LEU A 137 0.74 11.10 4.42
CA LEU A 137 0.44 11.39 3.02
C LEU A 137 0.10 12.86 2.89
N ILE A 138 0.65 13.51 1.87
CA ILE A 138 0.29 14.87 1.48
C ILE A 138 0.01 14.87 -0.01
N GLY A 139 -1.19 15.29 -0.40
CA GLY A 139 -1.67 15.32 -1.77
C GLY A 139 -2.06 16.73 -2.21
N TYR A 140 -1.85 17.01 -3.49
CA TYR A 140 -2.39 18.19 -4.15
C TYR A 140 -2.89 17.84 -5.55
N GLN A 141 -4.14 18.19 -5.85
CA GLN A 141 -4.72 18.02 -7.17
C GLN A 141 -5.30 19.33 -7.68
N LYS A 142 -5.02 19.66 -8.95
CA LYS A 142 -5.57 20.84 -9.61
C LYS A 142 -5.97 20.56 -11.04
N ALA A 143 -7.18 21.01 -11.38
CA ALA A 143 -7.62 21.14 -12.76
C ALA A 143 -7.16 22.50 -13.32
N PHE A 144 -6.52 22.45 -14.48
CA PHE A 144 -6.07 23.56 -15.30
C PHE A 144 -6.99 23.73 -16.50
N PRO A 145 -6.92 24.87 -17.21
CA PRO A 145 -7.63 25.07 -18.47
C PRO A 145 -7.33 23.96 -19.49
N ASP A 146 -8.19 23.87 -20.50
CA ASP A 146 -8.11 22.89 -21.58
C ASP A 146 -8.20 21.43 -21.10
N ASP A 147 -9.00 21.15 -20.07
CA ASP A 147 -9.21 19.79 -19.54
C ASP A 147 -7.91 19.05 -19.13
N PHE A 148 -6.95 19.79 -18.55
CA PHE A 148 -5.71 19.22 -18.03
C PHE A 148 -5.75 19.15 -16.50
N THR A 149 -5.47 18.00 -15.91
CA THR A 149 -5.42 17.82 -14.45
C THR A 149 -4.06 17.29 -14.04
N VAL A 150 -3.52 17.86 -12.97
CA VAL A 150 -2.28 17.42 -12.32
C VAL A 150 -2.60 17.04 -10.89
N GLY A 151 -2.18 15.84 -10.50
CA GLY A 151 -2.15 15.36 -9.13
C GLY A 151 -0.72 15.03 -8.73
N ILE A 152 -0.29 15.51 -7.57
CA ILE A 152 0.99 15.18 -6.96
C ILE A 152 0.71 14.69 -5.55
N GLN A 153 1.38 13.62 -5.14
CA GLN A 153 1.29 13.11 -3.78
C GLN A 153 2.68 12.70 -3.29
N TYR A 154 2.93 12.93 -2.01
CA TYR A 154 4.08 12.42 -1.29
C TYR A 154 3.57 11.56 -0.13
N TYR A 155 4.12 10.36 -0.02
CA TYR A 155 3.79 9.38 1.00
C TYR A 155 5.07 8.93 1.69
N GLY A 156 5.02 8.71 3.00
CA GLY A 156 6.14 8.16 3.75
C GLY A 156 5.71 7.23 4.87
N GLU A 157 6.54 6.22 5.12
CA GLU A 157 6.45 5.26 6.21
C GLU A 157 7.72 5.34 7.05
N LEU A 158 7.59 5.81 8.29
CA LEU A 158 8.67 5.87 9.25
C LEU A 158 8.55 4.69 10.22
N MET A 159 9.53 3.79 10.20
CA MET A 159 9.63 2.67 11.12
C MET A 159 10.12 3.13 12.50
N HIS A 160 9.38 2.80 13.55
CA HIS A 160 9.84 3.03 14.93
C HIS A 160 10.72 1.87 15.40
N GLN A 161 11.52 2.13 16.43
CA GLN A 161 12.48 1.15 16.98
C GLN A 161 13.45 0.60 15.91
N TYR A 162 13.88 1.44 14.96
CA TYR A 162 14.72 1.01 13.83
C TYR A 162 16.04 0.36 14.26
N SER A 163 16.65 0.82 15.36
CA SER A 163 17.86 0.18 15.90
C SER A 163 17.60 -1.27 16.37
N GLN A 164 16.44 -1.55 16.97
CA GLN A 164 16.07 -2.92 17.34
C GLN A 164 15.82 -3.78 16.11
N TYR A 165 15.20 -3.21 15.07
CA TYR A 165 15.06 -3.88 13.78
C TYR A 165 16.42 -4.23 13.18
N GLU A 166 17.39 -3.31 13.18
CA GLU A 166 18.73 -3.56 12.65
C GLU A 166 19.49 -4.63 13.46
N ASP A 167 19.41 -4.58 14.79
CA ASP A 167 20.10 -5.52 15.68
C ASP A 167 19.55 -6.96 15.56
N ASN A 168 18.28 -7.11 15.19
CA ASN A 168 17.61 -8.41 15.06
C ASN A 168 17.39 -8.86 13.61
N LEU A 169 17.89 -8.11 12.62
CA LEU A 169 17.71 -8.41 11.20
C LEU A 169 18.38 -9.75 10.84
N PRO A 170 17.62 -10.74 10.31
CA PRO A 170 18.20 -12.00 9.88
C PRO A 170 19.16 -11.80 8.70
N SER A 171 20.23 -12.59 8.64
CA SER A 171 21.27 -12.41 7.60
C SER A 171 20.79 -12.63 6.17
N ALA A 172 19.68 -13.36 5.99
CA ALA A 172 19.06 -13.63 4.69
C ALA A 172 18.01 -12.58 4.28
N SER A 173 17.68 -11.63 5.15
CA SER A 173 16.65 -10.63 4.91
C SER A 173 17.21 -9.37 4.26
N ALA A 174 16.51 -8.85 3.27
CA ALA A 174 16.77 -7.52 2.72
C ALA A 174 16.56 -6.46 3.80
N LYS A 175 17.51 -5.51 3.91
CA LYS A 175 17.43 -4.43 4.88
C LYS A 175 16.47 -3.34 4.38
N ARG A 176 15.39 -3.13 5.13
CA ARG A 176 14.43 -2.05 4.89
C ARG A 176 14.98 -0.71 5.36
N LYS A 177 14.53 0.36 4.72
CA LYS A 177 14.85 1.73 5.11
C LYS A 177 14.04 2.14 6.34
N GLU A 178 14.62 2.98 7.19
CA GLU A 178 13.92 3.55 8.35
C GLU A 178 12.75 4.43 7.91
N LEU A 179 12.97 5.23 6.85
CA LEU A 179 11.96 6.04 6.20
C LEU A 179 11.83 5.60 4.74
N HIS A 180 10.76 4.90 4.45
CA HIS A 180 10.37 4.53 3.09
C HIS A 180 9.43 5.58 2.50
N GLN A 181 9.64 5.98 1.25
CA GLN A 181 8.96 7.15 0.66
C GLN A 181 8.50 6.88 -0.76
N TYR A 182 7.33 7.40 -1.11
CA TYR A 182 6.87 7.45 -2.49
C TYR A 182 6.52 8.86 -2.92
N ILE A 183 6.92 9.21 -4.14
CA ILE A 183 6.43 10.37 -4.86
C ILE A 183 5.53 9.86 -5.98
N THR A 184 4.30 10.36 -6.02
CA THR A 184 3.32 10.01 -7.04
C THR A 184 3.00 11.22 -7.91
N LEU A 185 3.01 11.02 -9.22
CA LEU A 185 2.54 11.99 -10.21
C LEU A 185 1.40 11.39 -11.03
N ARG A 186 0.33 12.15 -11.20
CA ARG A 186 -0.76 11.85 -12.13
C ARG A 186 -1.01 13.03 -13.03
N LEU A 187 -0.86 12.83 -14.33
CA LEU A 187 -1.23 13.78 -15.36
C LEU A 187 -2.42 13.21 -16.12
N THR A 188 -3.45 14.02 -16.36
CA THR A 188 -4.60 13.62 -17.16
C THR A 188 -4.98 14.75 -18.10
N LYS A 189 -5.14 14.42 -19.39
CA LYS A 189 -5.57 15.37 -20.41
C LYS A 189 -6.74 14.77 -21.19
N LEU A 190 -7.84 15.51 -21.26
CA LEU A 190 -8.97 15.15 -22.11
C LEU A 190 -8.88 15.89 -23.44
N PHE A 191 -9.27 15.23 -24.52
CA PHE A 191 -9.31 15.79 -25.86
C PHE A 191 -10.65 15.46 -26.53
N LYS A 192 -10.97 16.20 -27.60
CA LYS A 192 -12.10 15.95 -28.50
C LYS A 192 -13.41 15.73 -27.73
N TYR A 193 -13.90 16.77 -27.04
CA TYR A 193 -15.11 16.67 -26.22
C TYR A 193 -15.05 15.51 -25.21
N GLN A 194 -13.86 15.29 -24.64
CA GLN A 194 -13.60 14.26 -23.63
C GLN A 194 -13.83 12.82 -24.09
N THR A 195 -13.83 12.58 -25.41
CA THR A 195 -13.88 11.22 -25.99
C THR A 195 -12.53 10.51 -25.94
N VAL A 196 -11.43 11.27 -25.91
CA VAL A 196 -10.07 10.75 -25.75
C VAL A 196 -9.50 11.24 -24.42
N LYS A 197 -8.97 10.33 -23.60
CA LYS A 197 -8.23 10.65 -22.39
C LYS A 197 -6.81 10.11 -22.53
N LEU A 198 -5.82 10.96 -22.30
CA LEU A 198 -4.45 10.55 -22.08
C LEU A 198 -4.14 10.69 -20.59
N SER A 199 -3.53 9.67 -20.00
CA SER A 199 -3.12 9.65 -18.61
C SER A 199 -1.68 9.17 -18.50
N LEU A 200 -0.92 9.80 -17.62
CA LEU A 200 0.38 9.31 -17.18
C LEU A 200 0.34 9.23 -15.66
N PHE A 201 0.62 8.04 -15.14
CA PHE A 201 0.75 7.83 -13.71
C PHE A 201 2.15 7.31 -13.39
N THR A 202 2.73 7.80 -12.31
CA THR A 202 4.09 7.43 -11.90
C THR A 202 4.14 7.28 -10.38
N PHE A 203 4.72 6.17 -9.93
CA PHE A 203 5.29 6.02 -8.59
C PHE A 203 6.81 6.03 -8.71
N TYR A 204 7.47 6.74 -7.80
CA TYR A 204 8.91 6.74 -7.64
C TYR A 204 9.25 6.63 -6.16
N SER A 205 10.10 5.68 -5.79
CA SER A 205 10.68 5.59 -4.46
C SER A 205 12.09 6.18 -4.46
N PRO A 206 12.32 7.35 -3.83
CA PRO A 206 13.65 7.93 -3.78
C PRO A 206 14.64 7.12 -2.93
N ASP A 207 14.16 6.42 -1.90
CA ASP A 207 15.02 5.68 -0.97
C ASP A 207 15.37 4.27 -1.44
N GLU A 208 14.51 3.65 -2.25
CA GLU A 208 14.77 2.35 -2.91
C GLU A 208 15.26 2.50 -4.37
N GLU A 209 15.24 3.72 -4.91
CA GLU A 209 15.63 4.05 -6.29
C GLU A 209 14.87 3.21 -7.34
N ASP A 210 13.58 3.00 -7.13
CA ASP A 210 12.71 2.22 -8.00
C ASP A 210 11.46 2.99 -8.45
N PHE A 211 10.83 2.53 -9.52
CA PHE A 211 9.67 3.21 -10.10
C PHE A 211 8.71 2.29 -10.85
N LEU A 212 7.46 2.77 -10.92
CA LEU A 212 6.41 2.26 -11.79
C LEU A 212 5.84 3.41 -12.62
N ILE A 213 5.89 3.30 -13.95
CA ILE A 213 5.27 4.25 -14.87
C ILE A 213 4.16 3.56 -15.65
N ILE A 214 2.98 4.20 -15.67
CA ILE A 214 1.78 3.73 -16.36
C ILE A 214 1.28 4.82 -17.31
N PRO A 215 1.75 4.84 -18.58
CA PRO A 215 1.10 5.61 -19.62
C PRO A 215 -0.17 4.88 -20.10
N GLU A 216 -1.25 5.62 -20.27
CA GLU A 216 -2.55 5.12 -20.69
C GLU A 216 -3.20 6.07 -21.70
N ALA A 217 -3.80 5.51 -22.75
CA ALA A 217 -4.72 6.20 -23.63
C ALA A 217 -6.06 5.47 -23.64
N SER A 218 -7.16 6.21 -23.49
CA SER A 218 -8.51 5.66 -23.57
C SER A 218 -9.37 6.41 -24.57
N TYR A 219 -10.27 5.69 -25.23
CA TYR A 219 -11.21 6.21 -26.22
C TYR A 219 -12.63 5.70 -25.97
N ASN A 220 -13.57 6.62 -25.83
CA ASN A 220 -15.00 6.33 -25.79
C ASN A 220 -15.50 6.18 -27.23
N PHE A 221 -15.72 4.94 -27.68
CA PHE A 221 -16.27 4.64 -29.01
C PHE A 221 -17.75 5.01 -29.09
N THR A 222 -18.46 4.81 -27.99
CA THR A 222 -19.85 5.22 -27.75
C THR A 222 -20.01 5.60 -26.28
N ASP A 223 -21.19 6.03 -25.86
CA ASP A 223 -21.50 6.33 -24.45
C ASP A 223 -21.36 5.10 -23.54
N ASN A 224 -21.41 3.90 -24.11
CA ASN A 224 -21.43 2.63 -23.37
C ASN A 224 -20.17 1.78 -23.62
N LEU A 225 -19.32 2.16 -24.59
CA LEU A 225 -18.17 1.37 -25.01
C LEU A 225 -16.87 2.17 -24.92
N LEU A 226 -15.98 1.73 -24.03
CA LEU A 226 -14.67 2.31 -23.80
C LEU A 226 -13.58 1.30 -24.17
N GLY A 227 -12.57 1.75 -24.94
CA GLY A 227 -11.31 1.04 -25.09
C GLY A 227 -10.18 1.76 -24.39
N ILE A 228 -9.26 0.99 -23.81
CA ILE A 228 -8.08 1.48 -23.11
C ILE A 228 -6.88 0.69 -23.63
N ILE A 229 -5.79 1.38 -23.91
CA ILE A 229 -4.47 0.79 -24.11
C ILE A 229 -3.50 1.43 -23.13
N GLY A 230 -2.68 0.62 -22.48
CA GLY A 230 -1.70 1.11 -21.53
C GLY A 230 -0.53 0.17 -21.37
N MET A 231 0.45 0.63 -20.60
CA MET A 231 1.65 -0.12 -20.30
C MET A 231 1.94 -0.04 -18.80
N ASN A 232 2.50 -1.10 -18.24
CA ASN A 232 3.10 -1.08 -16.90
C ASN A 232 4.61 -1.21 -17.08
N ILE A 233 5.37 -0.21 -16.63
CA ILE A 233 6.83 -0.18 -16.77
C ILE A 233 7.43 -0.14 -15.37
N PHE A 234 8.03 -1.24 -14.95
CA PHE A 234 8.73 -1.39 -13.67
C PHE A 234 10.23 -1.27 -13.86
N ALA A 235 10.91 -0.56 -12.98
CA ALA A 235 12.36 -0.52 -12.91
C ALA A 235 12.85 -0.20 -11.49
N GLY A 236 14.14 -0.42 -11.23
CA GLY A 236 14.78 -0.11 -9.95
C GLY A 236 16.25 -0.49 -9.92
N ALA A 237 16.97 -0.05 -8.89
CA ALA A 237 18.37 -0.44 -8.71
C ALA A 237 18.50 -1.90 -8.27
N GLU A 238 17.74 -2.30 -7.25
CA GLU A 238 17.81 -3.62 -6.63
C GLU A 238 16.63 -4.51 -7.06
N ASP A 239 16.72 -5.83 -6.85
CA ASP A 239 15.72 -6.83 -7.30
C ASP A 239 14.82 -7.33 -6.14
N ASP A 240 14.99 -6.77 -4.94
CA ASP A 240 14.27 -7.05 -3.70
C ASP A 240 13.43 -5.85 -3.20
N THR A 241 13.44 -4.75 -3.95
CA THR A 241 12.62 -3.54 -3.72
C THR A 241 11.22 -3.68 -4.31
N THR A 242 10.30 -2.82 -3.87
CA THR A 242 8.86 -2.94 -4.16
C THR A 242 8.56 -3.08 -5.65
N PHE A 243 9.10 -2.18 -6.48
CA PHE A 243 8.95 -2.20 -7.93
C PHE A 243 10.14 -2.86 -8.62
N GLY A 244 11.33 -2.83 -8.03
CA GLY A 244 12.53 -3.42 -8.61
C GLY A 244 12.41 -4.93 -8.86
N GLN A 245 11.76 -5.67 -7.96
CA GLN A 245 11.52 -7.12 -8.14
C GLN A 245 10.66 -7.43 -9.38
N HIS A 246 9.86 -6.47 -9.84
CA HIS A 246 8.93 -6.61 -10.97
C HIS A 246 9.48 -6.10 -12.31
N LYS A 247 10.78 -5.77 -12.41
CA LYS A 247 11.43 -5.35 -13.67
C LYS A 247 11.05 -6.23 -14.88
N LYS A 248 10.99 -7.54 -14.66
CA LYS A 248 10.67 -8.56 -15.68
C LYS A 248 9.18 -8.72 -15.97
N ASP A 249 8.32 -8.06 -15.19
CA ASP A 249 6.85 -8.12 -15.29
C ASP A 249 6.25 -6.92 -16.04
N SER A 250 7.10 -6.05 -16.61
CA SER A 250 6.66 -4.95 -17.48
C SER A 250 5.83 -5.46 -18.66
N ASN A 251 4.68 -4.84 -18.92
CA ASN A 251 3.70 -5.37 -19.86
C ASN A 251 2.93 -4.28 -20.59
N ILE A 252 2.27 -4.68 -21.67
CA ILE A 252 1.30 -3.88 -22.43
C ILE A 252 -0.06 -4.55 -22.26
N TYR A 253 -1.10 -3.76 -22.03
CA TYR A 253 -2.45 -4.25 -21.89
C TYR A 253 -3.43 -3.48 -22.76
N VAL A 254 -4.53 -4.16 -23.10
CA VAL A 254 -5.69 -3.58 -23.74
C VAL A 254 -6.92 -3.99 -22.94
N THR A 255 -7.79 -3.03 -22.65
CA THR A 255 -9.04 -3.25 -21.93
C THR A 255 -10.20 -2.73 -22.76
N VAL A 256 -11.25 -3.52 -22.89
CA VAL A 256 -12.53 -3.10 -23.47
C VAL A 256 -13.58 -3.19 -22.37
N ARG A 257 -14.24 -2.08 -22.08
CA ARG A 257 -15.31 -2.00 -21.08
C ARG A 257 -16.61 -1.61 -21.76
N TYR A 258 -17.62 -2.45 -21.57
CA TYR A 258 -19.00 -2.16 -21.95
C TYR A 258 -19.82 -1.93 -20.68
N SER A 259 -20.59 -0.83 -20.63
CA SER A 259 -21.48 -0.49 -19.51
C SER A 259 -22.93 -0.53 -20.00
N PHE A 260 -23.79 -1.28 -19.32
CA PHE A 260 -25.20 -1.47 -19.66
C PHE A 260 -26.11 -0.70 -18.71
#